data_AF-A0A2P4XAD2-F1
#
_entry.id   AF-A0A2P4XAD2-F1
#
_cell.length_a   1.000
_cell.length_b   1.000
_cell.length_c   1.000
_cell.angle_alpha   90.00
_cell.angle_beta   90.00
_cell.angle_gamma   90.00
#
_symmetry.space_group_name_H-M   'P 1'
#
loop_
_entity.id
_entity.type
_entity.pdbx_description
1 polymer ?
#
loop_
_entity_poly.entity_id
_entity_poly.type
_entity_poly.pdbx_seq_one_letter_code
_entity_poly.pdbx_strand_id
1 'polypeptide(L)'
;MEGAPYSGGMPEYLELSDQVKTVLTRQISAAVEDVLDSMMHEGTEDVNWRGRMRKDGIIYYEDRESVTKEQTRFCCVDTTEASVEDVINLFVVSDTDMLLQRCRIMYDNIMDARILNVLEHPSEDHPMRSSYIRYTAFKARTLQRNNRDMCVVVSTDVIQYPDGSTIGYCVWDSLNLPDMSQLDVPQGFIRTRMFRSGYFVQNSGDPGAETKLAV
;
A
#
# COMPACT_ATOMS: atom_id res chain seq x y z
N MET A 1 -4.44 4.05 -34.56
CA MET A 1 -4.71 2.69 -34.08
C MET A 1 -4.87 2.80 -32.58
N GLU A 2 -6.11 2.96 -32.12
CA GLU A 2 -6.42 3.02 -30.69
C GLU A 2 -6.11 1.64 -30.09
N GLY A 3 -5.15 1.61 -29.17
CA GLY A 3 -4.67 0.38 -28.56
C GLY A 3 -5.71 -0.17 -27.60
N ALA A 4 -6.11 -1.41 -27.80
CA ALA A 4 -6.83 -2.19 -26.80
C ALA A 4 -6.07 -2.12 -25.45
N PRO A 5 -6.77 -2.09 -24.30
CA PRO A 5 -6.12 -2.03 -23.00
C PRO A 5 -5.13 -3.19 -22.86
N TYR A 6 -3.90 -2.89 -22.42
CA TYR A 6 -2.78 -3.85 -22.26
C TYR A 6 -3.03 -4.94 -21.20
N SER A 7 -4.24 -5.02 -20.66
CA SER A 7 -4.68 -5.89 -19.58
C SER A 7 -5.34 -7.19 -20.06
N GLY A 8 -5.09 -7.63 -21.29
CA GLY A 8 -5.69 -8.86 -21.84
C GLY A 8 -5.34 -10.06 -20.97
N GLY A 9 -6.22 -10.43 -20.04
CA GLY A 9 -6.01 -11.49 -19.06
C GLY A 9 -6.47 -11.17 -17.64
N MET A 10 -6.54 -9.89 -17.24
CA MET A 10 -7.03 -9.52 -15.91
C MET A 10 -8.55 -9.27 -15.91
N PRO A 11 -9.31 -9.89 -15.00
CA PRO A 11 -10.74 -9.65 -14.89
C PRO A 11 -11.02 -8.21 -14.42
N GLU A 12 -12.18 -7.68 -14.77
CA GLU A 12 -12.67 -6.40 -14.25
C GLU A 12 -13.01 -6.50 -12.76
N TYR A 13 -13.50 -7.67 -12.32
CA TYR A 13 -13.88 -7.96 -10.95
C TYR A 13 -13.62 -9.43 -10.62
N LEU A 14 -13.21 -9.70 -9.39
CA LEU A 14 -13.01 -11.03 -8.85
C LEU A 14 -14.19 -11.43 -7.98
N GLU A 15 -14.91 -12.47 -8.39
CA GLU A 15 -15.90 -13.12 -7.55
C GLU A 15 -15.20 -14.01 -6.51
N LEU A 16 -15.41 -13.71 -5.23
CA LEU A 16 -14.76 -14.40 -4.12
C LEU A 16 -15.80 -14.99 -3.17
N SER A 17 -15.57 -16.22 -2.72
CA SER A 17 -16.35 -16.81 -1.64
C SER A 17 -16.08 -16.11 -0.31
N ASP A 18 -17.04 -16.16 0.62
CA ASP A 18 -16.90 -15.54 1.94
C ASP A 18 -15.72 -16.09 2.73
N GLN A 19 -15.39 -17.38 2.54
CA GLN A 19 -14.21 -17.99 3.13
C GLN A 19 -12.92 -17.32 2.63
N VAL A 20 -12.82 -17.04 1.33
CA VAL A 20 -11.66 -16.36 0.75
C VAL A 20 -11.57 -14.91 1.24
N LYS A 21 -12.70 -14.19 1.27
CA LYS A 21 -12.75 -12.83 1.82
C LYS A 21 -12.29 -12.79 3.28
N THR A 22 -12.70 -13.77 4.08
CA THR A 22 -12.28 -13.89 5.48
C THR A 22 -10.77 -14.12 5.61
N VAL A 23 -10.19 -15.00 4.77
CA VAL A 23 -8.75 -15.26 4.75
C VAL A 23 -7.96 -14.00 4.36
N LEU A 24 -8.40 -13.28 3.34
CA LEU A 24 -7.74 -12.05 2.88
C LEU A 24 -7.86 -10.92 3.89
N THR A 25 -9.02 -10.79 4.56
CA THR A 25 -9.21 -9.81 5.64
C THR A 25 -8.24 -10.07 6.78
N ARG A 26 -8.14 -11.33 7.23
CA ARG A 26 -7.17 -11.71 8.26
C ARG A 26 -5.72 -11.49 7.83
N GLN A 27 -5.40 -11.78 6.57
CA GLN A 27 -4.07 -11.54 6.01
C GLN A 27 -3.72 -10.05 6.11
N ILE A 28 -4.59 -9.16 5.64
CA ILE A 28 -4.28 -7.73 5.65
C ILE A 28 -4.26 -7.16 7.06
N SER A 29 -5.12 -7.62 7.98
CA SER A 29 -5.04 -7.23 9.39
C SER A 29 -3.69 -7.60 10.03
N ALA A 30 -3.18 -8.81 9.77
CA ALA A 30 -1.86 -9.22 10.27
C ALA A 30 -0.73 -8.36 9.67
N ALA A 31 -0.83 -8.02 8.38
CA ALA A 31 0.15 -7.12 7.76
C ALA A 31 0.08 -5.69 8.33
N VAL A 32 -1.11 -5.21 8.70
CA VAL A 32 -1.29 -3.91 9.37
C VAL A 32 -0.64 -3.94 10.75
N GLU A 33 -0.89 -4.96 11.56
CA GLU A 33 -0.25 -5.13 12.88
C GLU A 33 1.28 -5.13 12.76
N ASP A 34 1.83 -5.93 11.83
CA ASP A 34 3.28 -5.99 11.57
C ASP A 34 3.86 -4.62 11.17
N VAL A 35 3.15 -3.84 10.34
CA VAL A 35 3.59 -2.51 9.93
C VAL A 35 3.53 -1.53 11.09
N LEU A 36 2.41 -1.49 11.82
CA LEU A 36 2.23 -0.60 12.97
C LEU A 36 3.29 -0.87 14.04
N ASP A 37 3.50 -2.13 14.42
CA ASP A 37 4.54 -2.51 15.40
C ASP A 37 5.92 -2.00 14.96
N SER A 38 6.27 -2.19 13.68
CA SER A 38 7.57 -1.76 13.16
C SER A 38 7.76 -0.25 12.97
N MET A 39 6.69 0.56 13.02
CA MET A 39 6.73 2.01 12.76
C MET A 39 6.43 2.86 14.00
N MET A 40 5.86 2.26 15.04
CA MET A 40 5.42 2.94 16.26
C MET A 40 6.52 3.25 17.27
N HIS A 41 7.76 2.81 17.02
CA HIS A 41 8.87 3.11 17.91
C HIS A 41 9.39 4.54 17.73
N GLU A 42 9.61 5.25 18.84
CA GLU A 42 10.17 6.61 18.84
C GLU A 42 11.57 6.60 18.21
N GLY A 43 11.68 7.20 17.03
CA GLY A 43 12.83 7.03 16.15
C GLY A 43 12.69 5.77 15.33
N THR A 44 12.61 5.92 14.01
CA THR A 44 12.63 4.80 13.06
C THR A 44 13.99 4.07 13.01
N GLU A 45 14.87 4.30 13.99
CA GLU A 45 16.04 3.46 14.24
C GLU A 45 15.72 2.54 15.41
N ASP A 46 15.58 1.25 15.13
CA ASP A 46 15.38 0.22 16.13
C ASP A 46 16.23 -1.02 15.79
N VAL A 47 15.89 -2.19 16.36
CA VAL A 47 16.60 -3.44 16.07
C VAL A 47 16.48 -3.82 14.59
N ASN A 48 15.38 -3.47 13.93
CA ASN A 48 15.06 -3.86 12.56
C ASN A 48 15.59 -2.81 11.56
N TRP A 49 15.40 -1.54 11.86
CA TRP A 49 15.68 -0.43 10.95
C TRP A 49 17.03 0.22 11.24
N ARG A 50 17.92 0.20 10.25
CA ARG A 50 19.20 0.90 10.32
C ARG A 50 19.23 2.09 9.38
N GLY A 51 19.50 3.27 9.92
CA GLY A 51 19.67 4.51 9.14
C GLY A 51 20.78 4.34 8.11
N ARG A 52 20.44 4.55 6.83
CA ARG A 52 21.35 4.31 5.70
C ARG A 52 21.78 5.59 5.01
N MET A 53 20.85 6.54 4.85
CA MET A 53 21.09 7.77 4.10
C MET A 53 20.10 8.86 4.54
N ARG A 54 20.53 10.12 4.44
CA ARG A 54 19.64 11.28 4.48
C ARG A 54 19.83 12.09 3.21
N LYS A 55 18.74 12.48 2.56
CA LYS A 55 18.77 13.31 1.35
C LYS A 55 17.51 14.17 1.29
N ASP A 56 17.67 15.48 1.07
CA ASP A 56 16.57 16.43 0.89
C ASP A 56 15.52 16.38 2.02
N GLY A 57 15.96 16.23 3.28
CA GLY A 57 15.08 16.09 4.45
C GLY A 57 14.69 14.64 4.76
N ILE A 58 14.54 13.81 3.73
CA ILE A 58 14.11 12.41 3.81
C ILE A 58 15.21 11.52 4.41
N ILE A 59 14.82 10.68 5.37
CA ILE A 59 15.70 9.67 5.97
C ILE A 59 15.34 8.29 5.42
N TYR A 60 16.35 7.53 5.00
CA TYR A 60 16.22 6.20 4.43
C TYR A 60 16.72 5.15 5.41
N TYR A 61 15.88 4.18 5.69
CA TYR A 61 16.13 3.02 6.53
C TYR A 61 16.10 1.74 5.69
N GLU A 62 16.88 0.75 6.10
CA GLU A 62 16.86 -0.59 5.52
C GLU A 62 16.68 -1.61 6.64
N ASP A 63 15.76 -2.55 6.42
CA ASP A 63 15.55 -3.69 7.31
C ASP A 63 16.43 -4.85 6.83
N ARG A 64 17.34 -5.26 7.71
CA ARG A 64 18.31 -6.34 7.43
C ARG A 64 18.13 -7.55 8.32
N GLU A 65 17.28 -7.45 9.34
CA GLU A 65 17.15 -8.47 10.38
C GLU A 65 15.87 -9.29 10.19
N SER A 66 14.78 -8.66 9.75
CA SER A 66 13.47 -9.32 9.64
C SER A 66 13.18 -9.93 8.26
N VAL A 67 14.12 -9.83 7.31
CA VAL A 67 13.97 -10.25 5.91
C VAL A 67 14.99 -11.30 5.47
N THR A 68 14.63 -12.14 4.50
CA THR A 68 15.59 -13.10 3.89
C THR A 68 16.52 -12.41 2.89
N LYS A 69 17.55 -13.12 2.40
CA LYS A 69 18.52 -12.58 1.42
C LYS A 69 17.91 -12.26 0.07
N GLU A 70 16.77 -12.85 -0.25
CA GLU A 70 16.01 -12.66 -1.48
C GLU A 70 14.98 -11.52 -1.37
N GLN A 71 14.82 -10.97 -0.17
CA GLN A 71 13.87 -9.92 0.15
C GLN A 71 14.61 -8.60 0.38
N THR A 72 13.88 -7.50 0.20
CA THR A 72 14.38 -6.16 0.51
C THR A 72 13.23 -5.39 1.11
N ARG A 73 13.48 -4.76 2.25
CA ARG A 73 12.54 -3.88 2.93
C ARG A 73 13.29 -2.61 3.32
N PHE A 74 12.73 -1.48 2.93
CA PHE A 74 13.26 -0.16 3.19
C PHE A 74 12.11 0.72 3.68
N CYS A 75 12.45 1.80 4.38
CA CYS A 75 11.50 2.79 4.85
C CYS A 75 12.07 4.18 4.58
N CYS A 76 11.26 5.07 4.02
CA CYS A 76 11.60 6.47 3.81
C CYS A 76 10.72 7.31 4.73
N VAL A 77 11.34 8.16 5.54
CA VAL A 77 10.66 9.00 6.52
C VAL A 77 10.82 10.48 6.18
N ASP A 78 9.71 11.20 6.21
CA ASP A 78 9.63 12.64 5.99
C ASP A 78 8.54 13.29 6.87
N THR A 79 8.40 14.61 6.81
CA THR A 79 7.33 15.37 7.49
C THR A 79 6.53 16.25 6.54
N THR A 80 5.29 16.57 6.91
CA THR A 80 4.36 17.41 6.13
C THR A 80 3.42 18.20 7.03
N GLU A 81 2.94 19.35 6.56
CA GLU A 81 1.91 20.14 7.23
C GLU A 81 0.49 19.57 7.01
N ALA A 82 0.32 18.61 6.10
CA ALA A 82 -0.98 17.97 5.86
C ALA A 82 -1.45 17.16 7.09
N SER A 83 -2.76 17.12 7.33
CA SER A 83 -3.32 16.27 8.38
C SER A 83 -3.15 14.79 8.05
N VAL A 84 -3.22 13.93 9.08
CA VAL A 84 -3.19 12.47 8.91
C VAL A 84 -4.33 12.04 7.97
N GLU A 85 -5.52 12.57 8.20
CA GLU A 85 -6.72 12.31 7.41
C GLU A 85 -6.54 12.72 5.94
N ASP A 86 -5.95 13.89 5.67
CA ASP A 86 -5.71 14.34 4.28
C ASP A 86 -4.78 13.39 3.53
N VAL A 87 -3.72 12.90 4.20
CA VAL A 87 -2.79 11.93 3.60
C VAL A 87 -3.49 10.59 3.36
N ILE A 88 -4.22 10.06 4.35
CA ILE A 88 -4.91 8.76 4.21
C ILE A 88 -6.04 8.83 3.19
N ASN A 89 -6.73 9.97 3.10
CA ASN A 89 -7.79 10.18 2.14
C ASN A 89 -7.30 9.97 0.70
N LEU A 90 -6.01 10.16 0.37
CA LEU A 90 -5.43 9.86 -0.95
C LEU A 90 -5.55 8.37 -1.33
N PHE A 91 -5.73 7.47 -0.37
CA PHE A 91 -5.78 6.02 -0.58
C PHE A 91 -7.18 5.41 -0.45
N VAL A 92 -8.12 6.12 0.16
CA VAL A 92 -9.52 5.69 0.32
C VAL A 92 -10.28 5.87 -0.99
N VAL A 93 -10.56 4.79 -1.73
CA VAL A 93 -11.13 4.84 -3.09
C VAL A 93 -12.51 4.22 -3.16
N SER A 94 -13.43 4.84 -3.90
CA SER A 94 -14.79 4.31 -4.14
C SER A 94 -14.87 3.38 -5.35
N ASP A 95 -14.03 3.62 -6.35
CA ASP A 95 -14.07 2.94 -7.64
C ASP A 95 -12.70 2.97 -8.35
N THR A 96 -12.63 2.23 -9.47
CA THR A 96 -11.43 2.08 -10.28
C THR A 96 -10.96 3.38 -10.93
N ASP A 97 -11.88 4.27 -11.33
CA ASP A 97 -11.51 5.53 -12.00
C ASP A 97 -10.80 6.47 -11.02
N MET A 98 -11.35 6.60 -9.82
CA MET A 98 -10.75 7.35 -8.72
C MET A 98 -9.40 6.77 -8.29
N LEU A 99 -9.29 5.44 -8.20
CA LEU A 99 -8.02 4.77 -7.94
C LEU A 99 -6.97 5.12 -9.02
N LEU A 100 -7.33 5.01 -10.30
CA LEU A 100 -6.42 5.28 -11.41
C LEU A 100 -5.98 6.75 -11.43
N GLN A 101 -6.89 7.68 -11.16
CA GLN A 101 -6.57 9.10 -11.02
C GLN A 101 -5.53 9.33 -9.92
N ARG A 102 -5.71 8.73 -8.75
CA ARG A 102 -4.79 8.87 -7.62
C ARG A 102 -3.44 8.19 -7.87
N CYS A 103 -3.45 7.00 -8.49
CA CYS A 103 -2.22 6.34 -8.91
C CYS A 103 -1.42 7.17 -9.91
N ARG A 104 -2.07 7.93 -10.82
CA ARG A 104 -1.38 8.82 -11.76
C ARG A 104 -0.73 10.03 -11.09
N ILE A 105 -1.21 10.44 -9.92
CA ILE A 105 -0.56 11.49 -9.11
C ILE A 105 0.70 10.93 -8.45
N MET A 106 0.65 9.67 -7.98
CA MET A 106 1.76 9.05 -7.24
C MET A 106 2.83 8.40 -8.13
N TYR A 107 2.47 7.92 -9.32
CA TYR A 107 3.32 7.08 -10.15
C TYR A 107 3.33 7.53 -11.61
N ASP A 108 4.47 8.08 -12.06
CA ASP A 108 4.65 8.53 -13.45
C ASP A 108 4.59 7.40 -14.49
N ASN A 109 4.82 6.15 -14.07
CA ASN A 109 4.91 4.99 -14.95
C ASN A 109 3.74 4.00 -14.80
N ILE A 110 2.64 4.41 -14.15
CA ILE A 110 1.44 3.59 -14.09
C ILE A 110 0.84 3.40 -15.49
N MET A 111 0.51 2.15 -15.83
CA MET A 111 -0.17 1.78 -17.06
C MET A 111 -1.66 1.52 -16.81
N ASP A 112 -1.97 0.86 -15.71
CA ASP A 112 -3.33 0.46 -15.34
C ASP A 112 -3.43 0.28 -13.82
N ALA A 113 -4.61 0.48 -13.27
CA ALA A 113 -4.94 0.28 -11.87
C ALA A 113 -6.43 -0.05 -11.78
N ARG A 114 -6.79 -1.09 -11.03
CA ARG A 114 -8.19 -1.53 -10.88
C ARG A 114 -8.48 -2.04 -9.49
N ILE A 115 -9.68 -1.75 -9.02
CA ILE A 115 -10.25 -2.44 -7.86
C ILE A 115 -10.88 -3.73 -8.36
N LEU A 116 -10.33 -4.86 -7.93
CA LEU A 116 -10.82 -6.17 -8.33
C LEU A 116 -11.93 -6.69 -7.41
N ASN A 117 -11.94 -6.27 -6.14
CA ASN A 117 -12.99 -6.64 -5.18
C ASN A 117 -12.95 -5.64 -4.02
N VAL A 118 -14.08 -5.36 -3.39
CA VAL A 118 -14.12 -4.60 -2.14
C VAL A 118 -14.49 -5.54 -1.00
N LEU A 119 -13.62 -5.61 0.01
CA LEU A 119 -13.81 -6.42 1.21
C LEU A 119 -14.55 -5.63 2.30
N GLU A 120 -14.25 -4.33 2.40
CA GLU A 120 -14.86 -3.41 3.35
C GLU A 120 -14.92 -2.00 2.74
N HIS A 121 -16.11 -1.42 2.74
CA HIS A 121 -16.32 -0.03 2.33
C HIS A 121 -16.19 0.91 3.54
N PRO A 122 -15.73 2.15 3.35
CA PRO A 122 -15.91 3.22 4.33
C PRO A 122 -17.35 3.36 4.78
N SER A 123 -17.53 3.64 6.07
CA SER A 123 -18.83 3.95 6.67
C SER A 123 -18.88 5.39 7.15
N GLU A 124 -20.08 5.86 7.53
CA GLU A 124 -20.23 7.21 8.13
C GLU A 124 -19.43 7.35 9.43
N ASP A 125 -19.40 6.29 10.25
CA ASP A 125 -18.68 6.27 11.53
C ASP A 125 -17.15 6.10 11.34
N HIS A 126 -16.74 5.43 10.26
CA HIS A 126 -15.35 5.14 9.94
C HIS A 126 -15.04 5.50 8.48
N PRO A 127 -14.94 6.79 8.13
CA PRO A 127 -14.85 7.24 6.74
C PRO A 127 -13.49 6.94 6.08
N MET A 128 -12.47 6.61 6.88
CA MET A 128 -11.14 6.25 6.39
C MET A 128 -10.88 4.74 6.40
N ARG A 129 -11.79 3.94 6.99
CA ARG A 129 -11.64 2.50 7.09
C ARG A 129 -12.11 1.83 5.80
N SER A 130 -11.19 1.20 5.07
CA SER A 130 -11.55 0.44 3.88
C SER A 130 -10.61 -0.73 3.67
N SER A 131 -11.09 -1.77 3.00
CA SER A 131 -10.26 -2.89 2.56
C SER A 131 -10.69 -3.37 1.18
N TYR A 132 -9.74 -3.53 0.26
CA TYR A 132 -10.03 -3.87 -1.13
C TYR A 132 -8.88 -4.62 -1.80
N ILE A 133 -9.18 -5.29 -2.90
CA ILE A 133 -8.17 -5.94 -3.75
C ILE A 133 -7.85 -5.03 -4.92
N ARG A 134 -6.57 -4.77 -5.12
CA ARG A 134 -6.06 -3.90 -6.16
C ARG A 134 -5.14 -4.63 -7.12
N TYR A 135 -5.40 -4.46 -8.41
CA TYR A 135 -4.44 -4.68 -9.48
C TYR A 135 -3.77 -3.37 -9.85
N THR A 136 -2.47 -3.41 -10.13
CA THR A 136 -1.75 -2.29 -10.75
C THR A 136 -0.69 -2.81 -11.71
N ALA A 137 -0.49 -2.08 -12.80
CA ALA A 137 0.45 -2.38 -13.86
C ALA A 137 1.37 -1.19 -14.08
N PHE A 138 2.67 -1.44 -14.18
CA PHE A 138 3.70 -0.42 -14.34
C PHE A 138 4.56 -0.69 -15.56
N LYS A 139 4.83 0.39 -16.28
CA LYS A 139 5.76 0.37 -17.40
C LYS A 139 7.18 0.25 -16.89
N ALA A 140 7.93 -0.69 -17.45
CA ALA A 140 9.36 -0.78 -17.17
C ALA A 140 10.11 0.44 -17.70
N ARG A 141 11.08 0.94 -16.92
CA ARG A 141 11.88 2.12 -17.30
C ARG A 141 12.90 1.84 -18.42
N THR A 142 13.15 0.58 -18.79
CA THR A 142 14.13 0.19 -19.83
C THR A 142 13.55 -0.80 -20.84
N LEU A 143 13.99 -0.69 -22.10
CA LEU A 143 13.52 -1.49 -23.25
C LEU A 143 13.72 -3.01 -23.12
N GLN A 144 14.60 -3.46 -22.22
CA GLN A 144 14.94 -4.88 -22.02
C GLN A 144 14.33 -5.49 -20.75
N ARG A 145 13.53 -4.73 -19.98
CA ARG A 145 12.85 -5.25 -18.79
C ARG A 145 11.37 -5.43 -19.11
N ASN A 146 10.85 -6.61 -18.77
CA ASN A 146 9.40 -6.85 -18.76
C ASN A 146 8.71 -5.80 -17.88
N ASN A 147 7.46 -5.46 -18.20
CA ASN A 147 6.62 -4.64 -17.33
C ASN A 147 6.40 -5.34 -15.98
N ARG A 148 5.86 -4.63 -15.00
CA ARG A 148 5.55 -5.20 -13.69
C ARG A 148 4.08 -5.06 -13.39
N ASP A 149 3.48 -6.09 -12.85
CA ASP A 149 2.16 -6.02 -12.26
C ASP A 149 2.19 -6.44 -10.80
N MET A 150 1.20 -6.03 -10.04
CA MET A 150 0.99 -6.50 -8.68
C MET A 150 -0.51 -6.63 -8.40
N CYS A 151 -0.85 -7.71 -7.69
CA CYS A 151 -2.17 -7.96 -7.14
C CYS A 151 -2.03 -8.01 -5.62
N VAL A 152 -2.67 -7.07 -4.94
CA VAL A 152 -2.53 -6.89 -3.50
C VAL A 152 -3.89 -6.74 -2.83
N VAL A 153 -4.00 -7.19 -1.58
CA VAL A 153 -5.05 -6.72 -0.68
C VAL A 153 -4.55 -5.46 0.01
N VAL A 154 -5.40 -4.46 0.13
CA VAL A 154 -5.12 -3.13 0.69
C VAL A 154 -6.05 -2.90 1.86
N SER A 155 -5.56 -2.24 2.92
CA SER A 155 -6.37 -1.75 4.03
C SER A 155 -5.95 -0.32 4.40
N THR A 156 -6.93 0.52 4.71
CA THR A 156 -6.74 1.89 5.17
C THR A 156 -7.50 2.10 6.48
N ASP A 157 -6.98 2.96 7.35
CA ASP A 157 -7.72 3.52 8.48
C ASP A 157 -7.04 4.76 9.06
N VAL A 158 -7.77 5.48 9.91
CA VAL A 158 -7.25 6.50 10.81
C VAL A 158 -7.68 6.19 12.24
N ILE A 159 -6.72 6.18 13.16
CA ILE A 159 -6.90 5.88 14.59
C ILE A 159 -6.54 7.13 15.38
N GLN A 160 -7.51 7.66 16.12
CA GLN A 160 -7.32 8.77 17.05
C GLN A 160 -7.17 8.23 18.47
N TYR A 161 -6.16 8.72 19.19
CA TYR A 161 -5.89 8.32 20.57
C TYR A 161 -6.41 9.36 21.57
N PRO A 162 -6.72 8.96 22.82
CA PRO A 162 -7.19 9.89 23.85
C PRO A 162 -6.21 11.01 24.23
N ASP A 163 -4.93 10.83 23.94
CA ASP A 163 -3.88 11.85 24.17
C ASP A 163 -3.83 12.92 23.07
N GLY A 164 -4.67 12.80 22.03
CA GLY A 164 -4.73 13.70 20.89
C GLY A 164 -3.82 13.28 19.73
N SER A 165 -2.97 12.27 19.91
CA SER A 165 -2.18 11.73 18.82
C SER A 165 -3.07 10.99 17.81
N THR A 166 -2.66 11.01 16.55
CA THR A 166 -3.41 10.39 15.45
C THR A 166 -2.48 9.59 14.58
N ILE A 167 -2.92 8.39 14.20
CA ILE A 167 -2.22 7.50 13.28
C ILE A 167 -3.11 7.25 12.07
N GLY A 168 -2.50 7.22 10.89
CA GLY A 168 -3.14 6.80 9.66
C GLY A 168 -2.31 5.73 8.96
N TYR A 169 -2.96 4.82 8.26
CA TYR A 169 -2.25 3.87 7.42
C TYR A 169 -2.95 3.57 6.11
N CYS A 170 -2.14 3.17 5.12
CA CYS A 170 -2.56 2.49 3.90
C CYS A 170 -1.58 1.34 3.68
N VAL A 171 -1.94 0.14 4.13
CA VAL A 171 -1.09 -1.05 4.07
C VAL A 171 -1.57 -1.95 2.94
N TRP A 172 -0.64 -2.62 2.28
CA TRP A 172 -0.96 -3.65 1.31
C TRP A 172 0.00 -4.83 1.37
N ASP A 173 -0.53 -5.98 0.99
CA ASP A 173 0.20 -7.23 0.91
C ASP A 173 -0.21 -8.01 -0.34
N SER A 174 0.73 -8.72 -0.97
CA SER A 174 0.40 -9.50 -2.15
C SER A 174 -0.60 -10.60 -1.82
N LEU A 175 -1.58 -10.80 -2.70
CA LEU A 175 -2.59 -11.84 -2.50
C LEU A 175 -1.94 -13.20 -2.26
N ASN A 176 -2.33 -13.85 -1.18
CA ASN A 176 -1.89 -15.20 -0.83
C ASN A 176 -3.06 -16.17 -0.94
N LEU A 177 -3.51 -16.41 -2.16
CA LEU A 177 -4.60 -17.34 -2.45
C LEU A 177 -4.06 -18.72 -2.84
N PRO A 178 -4.68 -19.83 -2.38
CA PRO A 178 -4.28 -21.17 -2.79
C PRO A 178 -4.32 -21.37 -4.32
N ASP A 179 -5.29 -20.74 -5.00
CA ASP A 179 -5.44 -20.74 -6.46
C ASP A 179 -5.12 -19.37 -7.08
N MET A 180 -3.90 -18.85 -6.84
CA MET A 180 -3.37 -17.67 -7.56
C MET A 180 -3.32 -17.85 -9.08
N SER A 181 -3.51 -19.08 -9.57
CA SER A 181 -3.67 -19.44 -10.99
C SER A 181 -4.84 -18.73 -11.69
N GLN A 182 -5.81 -18.20 -10.94
CA GLN A 182 -6.91 -17.41 -11.52
C GLN A 182 -6.50 -15.99 -11.94
N LEU A 183 -5.32 -15.52 -11.53
CA LEU A 183 -4.80 -14.19 -11.88
C LEU A 183 -3.64 -14.32 -12.84
N ASP A 184 -3.97 -14.64 -14.09
CA ASP A 184 -3.01 -14.75 -15.18
C ASP A 184 -2.10 -13.51 -15.22
N VAL A 185 -0.79 -13.77 -15.28
CA VAL A 185 0.18 -12.69 -15.48
C VAL A 185 0.10 -12.29 -16.95
N PRO A 186 -0.25 -11.02 -17.27
CA PRO A 186 -0.40 -10.62 -18.66
C PRO A 186 0.91 -10.80 -19.43
N GLN A 187 0.81 -11.09 -20.73
CA GLN A 187 1.99 -11.29 -21.57
C GLN A 187 2.91 -10.06 -21.51
N GLY A 188 4.21 -10.30 -21.27
CA GLY A 188 5.21 -9.24 -21.16
C GLY A 188 5.30 -8.59 -19.77
N PHE A 189 4.57 -9.11 -18.77
CA PHE A 189 4.66 -8.70 -17.37
C PHE A 189 5.40 -9.74 -16.52
N ILE A 190 5.93 -9.27 -15.39
CA ILE A 190 6.41 -10.10 -14.28
C ILE A 190 5.67 -9.65 -13.03
N ARG A 191 5.02 -10.59 -12.34
CA ARG A 191 4.32 -10.34 -11.08
C ARG A 191 5.30 -10.00 -9.96
N THR A 192 5.19 -8.78 -9.45
CA THR A 192 5.86 -8.36 -8.22
C THR A 192 5.12 -8.92 -7.01
N ARG A 193 5.88 -9.37 -6.01
CA ARG A 193 5.36 -9.69 -4.67
C ARG A 193 5.77 -8.60 -3.69
N MET A 194 4.80 -8.07 -2.97
CA MET A 194 4.94 -7.11 -1.90
C MET A 194 4.60 -7.81 -0.58
N PHE A 195 5.21 -7.37 0.51
CA PHE A 195 4.89 -7.82 1.86
C PHE A 195 5.11 -6.68 2.83
N ARG A 196 4.26 -6.55 3.87
CA ARG A 196 4.38 -5.53 4.93
C ARG A 196 4.70 -4.14 4.37
N SER A 197 4.03 -3.77 3.29
CA SER A 197 4.29 -2.57 2.52
C SER A 197 3.16 -1.58 2.74
N GLY A 198 3.44 -0.28 2.78
CA GLY A 198 2.38 0.67 3.03
C GLY A 198 2.87 2.09 3.26
N TYR A 199 1.91 2.97 3.49
CA TYR A 199 2.13 4.27 4.10
C TYR A 199 1.72 4.20 5.56
N PHE A 200 2.55 4.75 6.42
CA PHE A 200 2.26 4.99 7.82
C PHE A 200 2.40 6.49 8.09
N VAL A 201 1.43 7.06 8.79
CA VAL A 201 1.33 8.49 9.02
C VAL A 201 1.02 8.73 10.49
N GLN A 202 1.70 9.68 11.12
CA GLN A 202 1.51 9.96 12.53
C GLN A 202 1.63 11.45 12.84
N ASN A 203 0.74 11.95 13.68
CA ASN A 203 0.84 13.27 14.28
C ASN A 203 0.71 13.14 15.80
N SER A 204 1.53 13.87 16.57
CA SER A 204 1.53 13.77 18.04
C SER A 204 0.32 14.46 18.69
N GLY A 205 -0.37 15.34 17.97
CA GLY A 205 -1.44 16.19 18.51
C GLY A 205 -0.93 17.45 19.22
N ASP A 206 0.39 17.62 19.34
CA ASP A 206 0.97 18.81 19.96
C ASP A 206 0.76 20.06 19.09
N PRO A 207 0.58 21.24 19.70
CA PRO A 207 0.44 22.48 18.95
C PRO A 207 1.61 22.74 18.00
N GLY A 208 1.32 22.81 16.70
CA GLY A 208 2.32 23.05 15.66
C GLY A 208 3.13 21.81 15.26
N ALA A 209 2.76 20.61 15.71
CA ALA A 209 3.39 19.37 15.27
C ALA A 209 3.10 19.10 13.79
N GLU A 210 4.17 18.89 13.02
CA GLU A 210 4.08 18.36 11.67
C GLU A 210 3.70 16.88 11.70
N THR A 211 3.04 16.43 10.64
CA THR A 211 2.70 15.04 10.43
C THR A 211 3.90 14.30 9.87
N LYS A 212 4.32 13.23 10.54
CA LYS A 212 5.36 12.31 10.09
C LYS A 212 4.77 11.30 9.10
N LEU A 213 5.47 11.07 7.99
CA LEU A 213 5.15 10.10 6.96
C LEU A 213 6.27 9.05 6.87
N ALA A 214 5.91 7.77 6.78
CA ALA A 214 6.81 6.65 6.55
C ALA A 214 6.28 5.77 5.40
N VAL A 215 7.17 5.38 4.47
CA VAL A 215 6.85 4.64 3.23
C VAL A 215 7.82 3.51 2.94
#